data_AF-A0A9D4UWB6-F1
#
_entry.id   AF-A0A9D4UWB6-F1
#
_cell.length_a   1.000
_cell.length_b   1.000
_cell.length_c   1.000
_cell.angle_alpha   90.00
_cell.angle_beta   90.00
_cell.angle_gamma   90.00
#
_symmetry.space_group_name_H-M   'P 1'
#
loop_
_entity.id
_entity.type
_entity.pdbx_description
1 polymer ?
#
loop_
_entity_poly.entity_id
_entity_poly.type
_entity_poly.pdbx_seq_one_letter_code
_entity_poly.pdbx_strand_id
1 'polypeptide(L)'
;MWRFQGLVRQQAALANGAVGKRWISLYEQMKMMDKLAEESGRLRFTGYNDTGFHINNVFHEGSVMCHRNLILSWTPRTFKEITPESLSIFQLLRPAPDLLLVGCGRSVQFFGKEVEDFLDSNKIKLEAIDSRNAASTFNFLNDEGRSVAAAIIPCSSEA
;
A
#
# COMPACT_ATOMS: atom_id res chain seq x y z
N MET A 1 12.54 8.45 8.48
CA MET A 1 11.40 8.61 9.40
C MET A 1 11.81 8.58 10.88
N TRP A 2 12.52 7.54 11.36
CA TRP A 2 13.06 7.48 12.74
C TRP A 2 14.02 8.63 13.12
N ARG A 3 14.85 9.11 12.18
CA ARG A 3 15.74 10.27 12.40
C ARG A 3 15.01 11.59 12.65
N PHE A 4 13.81 11.77 12.08
CA PHE A 4 13.02 13.00 12.27
C PHE A 4 12.30 13.01 13.62
N GLN A 5 11.79 11.87 14.09
CA GLN A 5 11.15 11.75 15.41
C GLN A 5 12.15 11.99 16.56
N GLY A 6 13.38 11.50 16.43
CA GLY A 6 14.44 11.77 17.39
C GLY A 6 14.80 13.25 17.46
N LEU A 7 14.90 13.92 16.30
CA LEU A 7 15.26 15.34 16.21
C LEU A 7 14.18 16.27 16.81
N VAL A 8 12.90 15.98 16.58
CA VAL A 8 11.78 16.75 17.15
C VAL A 8 11.73 16.61 18.67
N ARG A 9 11.93 15.39 19.20
CA ARG A 9 12.01 15.16 20.65
C ARG A 9 13.21 15.86 21.28
N GLN A 10 14.35 15.86 20.59
CA GLN A 10 15.58 16.50 21.06
C GLN A 10 15.46 18.04 21.05
N GLN A 11 14.88 18.64 20.01
CA GLN A 11 14.63 20.08 19.96
C GLN A 11 13.55 20.54 20.94
N ALA A 12 12.49 19.76 21.15
CA ALA A 12 11.46 20.07 22.13
C ALA A 12 11.98 20.01 23.58
N ALA A 13 12.93 19.12 23.87
CA ALA A 13 13.61 19.05 25.17
C ALA A 13 14.60 20.23 25.40
N LEU A 14 15.16 20.80 24.33
CA LEU A 14 16.02 21.99 24.38
C LEU A 14 15.23 23.30 24.48
N ALA A 15 13.94 23.30 24.13
CA ALA A 15 13.07 24.47 24.20
C ALA A 15 12.40 24.59 25.58
N ASN A 16 12.92 25.47 26.44
CA ASN A 16 12.33 25.75 27.75
C ASN A 16 10.99 26.51 27.64
N GLY A 17 10.03 26.17 28.51
CA GLY A 17 8.80 26.93 28.72
C GLY A 17 7.64 26.61 27.75
N ALA A 18 6.73 27.59 27.57
CA ALA A 18 5.48 27.42 26.82
C ALA A 18 5.68 27.03 25.34
N VAL A 19 6.84 27.36 24.77
CA VAL A 19 7.19 27.06 23.37
C VAL A 19 7.40 25.55 23.17
N GLY A 20 8.16 24.87 24.04
CA GLY A 20 8.36 23.42 23.96
C GLY A 20 7.04 22.63 24.10
N LYS A 21 6.16 23.06 25.01
CA LYS A 21 4.82 22.46 25.18
C LYS A 21 3.94 22.62 23.94
N ARG A 22 3.99 23.79 23.28
CA ARG A 22 3.25 24.04 22.03
C ARG A 22 3.75 23.18 20.88
N TRP A 23 5.06 22.99 20.73
CA TRP A 23 5.62 22.12 19.69
C TRP A 23 5.28 20.64 19.90
N ILE A 24 5.31 20.16 21.15
CA ILE A 24 4.87 18.80 21.49
C ILE A 24 3.37 18.64 21.17
N SER A 25 2.54 19.62 21.53
CA SER A 25 1.10 19.62 21.21
C SER A 25 0.86 19.57 19.70
N LEU A 26 1.56 20.40 18.91
CA LEU A 26 1.41 20.42 17.45
C LEU A 26 1.83 19.10 16.81
N TYR A 27 2.89 18.47 17.31
CA TYR A 27 3.31 17.16 16.84
C TYR A 27 2.26 16.07 17.14
N GLU A 28 1.73 16.03 18.37
CA GLU A 28 0.67 15.09 18.73
C GLU A 28 -0.62 15.35 17.95
N GLN A 29 -0.96 16.62 17.71
CA GLN A 29 -2.10 16.99 16.85
C GLN A 29 -1.90 16.53 15.41
N MET A 30 -0.71 16.73 14.84
CA MET A 30 -0.38 16.28 13.48
C MET A 30 -0.45 14.75 13.39
N LYS A 31 0.04 14.04 14.41
CA LYS A 31 -0.05 12.58 14.52
C LYS A 31 -1.50 12.09 14.67
N MET A 32 -2.33 12.81 15.40
CA MET A 32 -3.77 12.53 15.47
C MET A 32 -4.45 12.79 14.13
N MET A 33 -4.05 13.83 13.38
CA MET A 33 -4.59 14.09 12.05
C MET A 33 -4.21 13.00 11.05
N ASP A 34 -2.97 12.52 11.06
CA ASP A 34 -2.54 11.38 10.24
C ASP A 34 -3.35 10.12 10.58
N LYS A 35 -3.53 9.85 11.88
CA LYS A 35 -4.34 8.71 12.35
C LYS A 35 -5.80 8.83 11.94
N LEU A 36 -6.41 10.01 12.07
CA LEU A 36 -7.79 10.25 11.68
C LEU A 36 -7.97 10.16 10.16
N ALA A 37 -6.98 10.59 9.37
CA ALA A 37 -6.97 10.41 7.92
C ALA A 37 -6.84 8.93 7.50
N GLU A 38 -6.08 8.14 8.26
CA GLU A 38 -5.97 6.67 8.09
C GLU A 38 -7.24 5.92 8.54
N GLU A 39 -8.02 6.49 9.45
CA GLU A 39 -9.30 5.95 9.93
C GLU A 39 -10.49 6.41 9.05
N SER A 40 -10.41 7.59 8.43
CA SER A 40 -11.43 8.10 7.52
C SER A 40 -11.32 7.46 6.13
N GLY A 41 -11.91 6.27 6.00
CA GLY A 41 -12.20 5.63 4.70
C GLY A 41 -11.08 4.78 4.13
N ARG A 42 -10.67 3.73 4.85
CA ARG A 42 -9.77 2.70 4.31
C ARG A 42 -10.38 2.08 3.04
N LEU A 43 -9.51 1.74 2.09
CA LEU A 43 -9.96 1.03 0.91
C LEU A 43 -10.31 -0.40 1.25
N ARG A 44 -11.46 -0.84 0.74
CA ARG A 44 -11.95 -2.20 0.88
C ARG A 44 -12.46 -2.70 -0.46
N PHE A 45 -11.95 -3.85 -0.90
CA PHE A 45 -12.55 -4.61 -1.97
C PHE A 45 -13.91 -5.15 -1.49
N THR A 46 -15.00 -4.74 -2.12
CA THR A 46 -16.37 -5.15 -1.79
C THR A 46 -16.96 -6.16 -2.78
N GLY A 47 -16.32 -6.32 -3.95
CA GLY A 47 -16.70 -7.30 -4.95
C GLY A 47 -15.71 -7.33 -6.10
N TYR A 48 -15.89 -8.25 -7.03
CA TYR A 48 -15.10 -8.37 -8.26
C TYR A 48 -15.94 -9.06 -9.33
N ASN A 49 -15.54 -8.87 -10.58
CA ASN A 49 -16.03 -9.64 -11.72
C ASN A 49 -14.83 -10.06 -12.56
N ASP A 50 -15.09 -10.57 -13.75
CA ASP A 50 -14.04 -11.05 -14.63
C ASP A 50 -13.12 -9.92 -15.14
N THR A 51 -13.60 -8.67 -15.19
CA THR A 51 -12.87 -7.55 -15.80
C THR A 51 -12.31 -6.55 -14.80
N GLY A 52 -12.67 -6.61 -13.52
CA GLY A 52 -12.23 -5.63 -12.52
C GLY A 52 -12.78 -5.85 -11.11
N PHE A 53 -12.74 -4.79 -10.32
CA PHE A 53 -12.95 -4.82 -8.87
C PHE A 53 -13.90 -3.74 -8.41
N HIS A 54 -14.79 -4.07 -7.47
CA HIS A 54 -15.54 -3.07 -6.70
C HIS A 54 -14.73 -2.73 -5.44
N ILE A 55 -14.34 -1.46 -5.31
CA ILE A 55 -13.61 -0.95 -4.15
C ILE A 55 -14.41 0.19 -3.56
N ASN A 56 -14.77 0.07 -2.28
CA ASN A 56 -15.71 0.96 -1.61
C ASN A 56 -17.02 1.17 -2.42
N ASN A 57 -17.52 0.09 -3.03
CA ASN A 57 -18.71 0.04 -3.89
C ASN A 57 -18.62 0.83 -5.21
N VAL A 58 -17.44 1.32 -5.58
CA VAL A 58 -17.17 1.91 -6.90
C VAL A 58 -16.49 0.86 -7.77
N PHE A 59 -16.95 0.68 -9.01
CA PHE A 59 -16.34 -0.26 -9.94
C PHE A 59 -15.10 0.33 -10.61
N HIS A 60 -14.00 -0.41 -10.56
CA HIS A 60 -12.74 -0.11 -11.22
C HIS A 60 -12.45 -1.20 -12.24
N GLU A 61 -12.46 -0.81 -13.51
CA GLU A 61 -12.19 -1.72 -14.61
C GLU A 61 -10.69 -1.98 -14.77
N GLY A 62 -10.34 -3.24 -14.94
CA GLY A 62 -8.99 -3.72 -15.12
C GLY A 62 -8.22 -3.88 -13.81
N SER A 63 -6.91 -3.89 -13.95
CA SER A 63 -5.97 -4.06 -12.85
C SER A 63 -5.86 -2.80 -12.01
N VAL A 64 -5.70 -3.00 -10.72
CA VAL A 64 -5.69 -1.92 -9.72
C VAL A 64 -4.50 -2.08 -8.79
N MET A 65 -3.99 -0.95 -8.34
CA MET A 65 -3.04 -0.88 -7.24
C MET A 65 -3.65 -0.12 -6.08
N CYS A 66 -3.53 -0.68 -4.87
CA CYS A 66 -4.07 -0.12 -3.64
C CYS A 66 -2.97 0.00 -2.58
N HIS A 67 -2.93 1.12 -1.86
CA HIS A 67 -2.10 1.28 -0.67
C HIS A 67 -2.76 2.27 0.29
N ARG A 68 -3.07 1.86 1.52
CA ARG A 68 -3.80 2.67 2.52
C ARG A 68 -5.17 3.12 1.99
N ASN A 69 -5.31 4.42 1.71
CA ASN A 69 -6.49 5.06 1.12
C ASN A 69 -6.31 5.41 -0.37
N LEU A 70 -5.16 5.08 -0.97
CA LEU A 70 -4.83 5.35 -2.36
C LEU A 70 -5.22 4.19 -3.26
N ILE A 71 -5.96 4.49 -4.32
CA ILE A 71 -6.29 3.58 -5.41
C ILE A 71 -5.79 4.16 -6.74
N LEU A 72 -5.13 3.32 -7.53
CA LEU A 72 -4.59 3.68 -8.84
C LEU A 72 -5.00 2.63 -9.87
N SER A 73 -5.32 3.07 -11.09
CA SER A 73 -5.34 2.17 -12.23
C SER A 73 -3.93 1.67 -12.50
N TRP A 74 -3.79 0.36 -12.70
CA TRP A 74 -2.51 -0.28 -12.93
C TRP A 74 -2.47 -0.90 -14.33
N THR A 75 -1.40 -0.63 -15.07
CA THR A 75 -1.29 -0.95 -16.50
C THR A 75 -1.29 -2.46 -16.78
N PRO A 76 -0.48 -3.30 -16.10
CA PRO A 76 -0.37 -4.72 -16.41
C PRO A 76 -1.73 -5.40 -16.44
N ARG A 77 -2.08 -6.01 -17.57
CA ARG A 77 -3.29 -6.82 -17.69
C ARG A 77 -2.99 -8.26 -17.38
N THR A 78 -1.88 -8.81 -17.86
CA THR A 78 -1.47 -10.20 -17.64
C THR A 78 -0.32 -10.31 -16.64
N PHE A 79 -0.06 -11.52 -16.12
CA PHE A 79 1.06 -11.75 -15.19
C PHE A 79 2.43 -11.41 -15.81
N LYS A 80 2.60 -11.70 -17.10
CA LYS A 80 3.86 -11.44 -17.84
C LYS A 80 4.21 -9.96 -17.95
N GLU A 81 3.24 -9.07 -17.82
CA GLU A 81 3.43 -7.61 -17.85
C GLU A 81 3.86 -7.04 -16.49
N ILE A 82 3.95 -7.87 -15.46
CA ILE A 82 4.41 -7.46 -14.14
C ILE A 82 5.94 -7.50 -14.13
N THR A 83 6.54 -6.33 -14.25
CA THR A 83 7.98 -6.10 -14.35
C THR A 83 8.41 -5.05 -13.31
N PRO A 84 9.72 -4.89 -13.05
CA PRO A 84 10.19 -3.80 -12.18
C PRO A 84 9.66 -2.42 -12.59
N GLU A 85 9.55 -2.16 -13.89
CA GLU A 85 9.05 -0.90 -14.43
C GLU A 85 7.57 -0.68 -14.08
N SER A 86 6.73 -1.71 -14.21
CA SER A 86 5.32 -1.60 -13.85
C SER A 86 5.10 -1.51 -12.33
N LEU A 87 6.10 -1.85 -11.52
CA LEU A 87 6.14 -1.71 -10.07
C LEU A 87 6.91 -0.47 -9.59
N SER A 88 7.45 0.35 -10.50
CA SER A 88 8.28 1.52 -10.19
C SER A 88 7.62 2.55 -9.26
N ILE A 89 6.29 2.61 -9.24
CA ILE A 89 5.51 3.46 -8.33
C ILE A 89 5.86 3.24 -6.85
N PHE A 90 6.28 2.03 -6.46
CA PHE A 90 6.71 1.73 -5.09
C PHE A 90 7.99 2.46 -4.67
N GLN A 91 8.81 2.92 -5.63
CA GLN A 91 9.95 3.78 -5.33
C GLN A 91 9.52 5.20 -4.91
N LEU A 92 8.31 5.63 -5.31
CA LEU A 92 7.77 6.96 -5.08
C LEU A 92 6.83 7.03 -3.87
N LEU A 93 6.12 5.94 -3.57
CA LEU A 93 5.16 5.90 -2.47
C LEU A 93 5.84 6.11 -1.12
N ARG A 94 5.33 7.07 -0.33
CA ARG A 94 5.79 7.35 1.02
C ARG A 94 4.60 7.46 1.99
N PRO A 95 4.63 6.73 3.12
CA PRO A 95 5.60 5.67 3.44
C PRO A 95 5.52 4.51 2.44
N ALA A 96 6.63 3.79 2.26
CA ALA A 96 6.64 2.58 1.44
C ALA A 96 5.89 1.46 2.19
N PRO A 97 5.15 0.58 1.50
CA PRO A 97 4.56 -0.61 2.10
C PRO A 97 5.65 -1.57 2.59
N ASP A 98 5.37 -2.31 3.66
CA ASP A 98 6.26 -3.38 4.12
C ASP A 98 6.00 -4.70 3.36
N LEU A 99 4.78 -4.86 2.84
CA LEU A 99 4.30 -6.03 2.11
C LEU A 99 3.51 -5.61 0.87
N LEU A 100 3.82 -6.23 -0.26
CA LEU A 100 3.06 -6.16 -1.51
C LEU A 100 2.40 -7.51 -1.79
N LEU A 101 1.08 -7.52 -1.79
CA LEU A 101 0.27 -8.62 -2.32
C LEU A 101 0.13 -8.46 -3.83
N VAL A 102 0.54 -9.46 -4.60
CA VAL A 102 0.31 -9.48 -6.04
C VAL A 102 -0.73 -10.53 -6.39
N GLY A 103 -1.89 -10.06 -6.83
CA GLY A 103 -2.97 -10.91 -7.33
C GLY A 103 -2.73 -11.26 -8.79
N CYS A 104 -2.40 -12.51 -9.07
CA CYS A 104 -1.92 -13.00 -10.37
C CYS A 104 -3.02 -13.59 -11.27
N GLY A 105 -4.29 -13.19 -11.06
CA GLY A 105 -5.43 -13.69 -11.81
C GLY A 105 -6.07 -14.90 -11.13
N ARG A 106 -6.15 -16.03 -11.84
CA ARG A 106 -6.87 -17.24 -11.37
C ARG A 106 -6.04 -18.16 -10.48
N SER A 107 -4.71 -18.07 -10.55
CA SER A 107 -3.80 -18.96 -9.84
C SER A 107 -2.58 -18.19 -9.35
N VAL A 108 -1.92 -18.78 -8.35
CA VAL A 108 -0.61 -18.33 -7.90
C VAL A 108 0.40 -18.44 -9.05
N GLN A 109 1.30 -17.46 -9.13
CA GLN A 109 2.40 -17.42 -10.09
C GLN A 109 3.70 -17.11 -9.37
N PHE A 110 4.82 -17.54 -9.94
CA PHE A 110 6.15 -17.30 -9.39
C PHE A 110 6.83 -16.17 -10.13
N PHE A 111 7.40 -15.23 -9.38
CA PHE A 111 8.15 -14.12 -9.95
C PHE A 111 9.57 -14.54 -10.29
N GLY A 112 10.12 -13.90 -11.33
CA GLY A 112 11.53 -14.01 -11.63
C GLY A 112 12.38 -13.18 -10.67
N LYS A 113 13.67 -13.53 -10.56
CA LYS A 113 14.64 -12.87 -9.69
C LYS A 113 14.69 -11.35 -9.87
N GLU A 114 14.45 -10.86 -11.08
CA GLU A 114 14.48 -9.43 -11.38
C GLU A 114 13.43 -8.62 -10.60
N VAL A 115 12.19 -9.15 -10.50
CA VAL A 115 11.12 -8.50 -9.74
C VAL A 115 11.36 -8.64 -8.23
N GLU A 116 11.83 -9.79 -7.79
CA GLU A 116 12.19 -10.04 -6.38
C GLU A 116 13.29 -9.09 -5.92
N ASP A 117 14.39 -8.98 -6.68
CA ASP A 117 15.51 -8.08 -6.39
C ASP A 117 15.06 -6.61 -6.35
N PHE A 118 14.18 -6.21 -7.28
CA PHE A 118 13.63 -4.87 -7.31
C PHE A 118 12.85 -4.56 -6.02
N LEU A 119 11.95 -5.44 -5.59
CA LEU A 119 11.16 -5.24 -4.38
C LEU A 119 12.03 -5.31 -3.10
N ASP A 120 12.98 -6.22 -3.04
CA ASP A 120 13.94 -6.35 -1.94
C ASP A 120 14.80 -5.09 -1.79
N SER A 121 15.26 -4.50 -2.90
CA SER A 121 16.02 -3.22 -2.86
C SER A 121 15.19 -2.06 -2.28
N ASN A 122 13.87 -2.13 -2.42
CA ASN A 122 12.91 -1.20 -1.83
C ASN A 122 12.44 -1.61 -0.42
N LYS A 123 12.93 -2.74 0.10
CA LYS A 123 12.56 -3.35 1.39
C LYS A 123 11.08 -3.75 1.47
N ILE A 124 10.52 -4.15 0.35
CA ILE A 124 9.12 -4.55 0.22
C ILE A 124 9.10 -6.08 0.09
N LYS A 125 8.41 -6.75 1.02
CA LYS A 125 8.19 -8.19 0.89
C LYS A 125 7.15 -8.46 -0.20
N LEU A 126 7.38 -9.49 -1.00
CA LEU A 126 6.46 -9.93 -2.04
C LEU A 126 5.67 -11.16 -1.59
N GLU A 127 4.36 -11.14 -1.80
CA GLU A 127 3.51 -12.32 -1.67
C GLU A 127 2.60 -12.43 -2.89
N ALA A 128 2.84 -13.44 -3.72
CA ALA A 128 2.08 -13.69 -4.93
C ALA A 128 0.98 -14.73 -4.66
N ILE A 129 -0.27 -14.38 -4.94
CA ILE A 129 -1.44 -15.25 -4.76
C ILE A 129 -2.47 -15.01 -5.88
N ASP A 130 -3.57 -15.77 -5.93
CA ASP A 130 -4.66 -15.45 -6.85
C ASP A 130 -5.37 -14.15 -6.46
N SER A 131 -6.03 -13.52 -7.43
CA SER A 131 -6.59 -12.17 -7.26
C SER A 131 -7.71 -12.07 -6.23
N ARG A 132 -8.48 -13.15 -6.03
CA ARG A 132 -9.58 -13.16 -5.06
C ARG A 132 -9.05 -13.21 -3.64
N ASN A 133 -8.05 -14.07 -3.41
CA ASN A 133 -7.36 -14.16 -2.14
C ASN A 133 -6.53 -12.91 -1.86
N ALA A 134 -5.90 -12.29 -2.88
CA ALA A 134 -5.21 -11.01 -2.74
C ALA A 134 -6.13 -9.89 -2.24
N ALA A 135 -7.32 -9.74 -2.84
CA ALA A 135 -8.30 -8.74 -2.44
C ALA A 135 -8.76 -8.91 -0.99
N SER A 136 -9.05 -10.16 -0.59
CA SER A 136 -9.51 -10.49 0.76
C SER A 136 -8.40 -10.30 1.81
N THR A 137 -7.17 -10.70 1.48
CA THR A 137 -6.00 -10.55 2.36
C THR A 137 -5.64 -9.07 2.51
N PHE A 138 -5.71 -8.28 1.44
CA PHE A 138 -5.52 -6.83 1.51
C PHE A 138 -6.53 -6.20 2.46
N ASN A 139 -7.81 -6.52 2.34
CA ASN A 139 -8.85 -6.00 3.24
C ASN A 139 -8.50 -6.27 4.71
N PHE A 140 -8.19 -7.52 5.05
CA PHE A 140 -7.86 -7.91 6.41
C PHE A 140 -6.64 -7.13 6.95
N LEU A 141 -5.54 -7.10 6.19
CA LEU A 141 -4.31 -6.44 6.62
C LEU A 141 -4.45 -4.91 6.68
N ASN A 142 -5.19 -4.31 5.75
CA ASN A 142 -5.48 -2.88 5.74
C ASN A 142 -6.40 -2.51 6.92
N ASP A 143 -7.37 -3.36 7.26
CA ASP A 143 -8.24 -3.20 8.44
C ASP A 143 -7.47 -3.36 9.76
N GLU A 144 -6.39 -4.14 9.79
CA GLU A 144 -5.46 -4.17 10.94
C GLU A 144 -4.54 -2.93 11.02
N GLY A 145 -4.55 -2.07 10.00
CA GLY A 145 -3.63 -0.92 9.91
C GLY A 145 -2.18 -1.32 9.60
N ARG A 146 -1.97 -2.51 9.01
CA ARG A 146 -0.64 -2.93 8.57
C ARG A 146 -0.20 -2.16 7.33
N SER A 147 1.11 -1.98 7.17
CA SER A 147 1.71 -1.34 6.00
C SER A 147 1.68 -2.29 4.79
N VAL A 148 0.51 -2.41 4.15
CA VAL A 148 0.27 -3.32 3.02
C VAL A 148 -0.08 -2.54 1.76
N ALA A 149 0.39 -3.03 0.62
CA ALA A 149 -0.11 -2.66 -0.70
C ALA A 149 -0.61 -3.89 -1.44
N ALA A 150 -1.49 -3.68 -2.42
CA ALA A 150 -1.94 -4.72 -3.32
C ALA A 150 -1.82 -4.24 -4.78
N ALA A 151 -1.38 -5.12 -5.67
CA ALA A 151 -1.39 -4.92 -7.11
C ALA A 151 -2.09 -6.15 -7.72
N ILE A 152 -3.29 -5.97 -8.27
CA ILE A 152 -4.20 -7.10 -8.57
C ILE A 152 -4.68 -6.99 -10.01
N ILE A 153 -4.50 -8.06 -10.80
CA ILE A 153 -5.06 -8.20 -12.14
C ILE A 153 -6.40 -8.96 -12.13
N PRO A 154 -7.37 -8.67 -13.02
CA PRO A 154 -8.65 -9.38 -13.07
C PRO A 154 -8.52 -10.88 -13.42
N CYS A 155 -9.52 -11.70 -13.10
CA CYS A 155 -9.47 -13.14 -13.44
C CYS A 155 -9.66 -13.46 -14.93
N SER A 156 -10.08 -12.52 -15.77
CA SER A 156 -10.18 -12.71 -17.23
C SER A 156 -8.88 -12.46 -17.98
N SER A 157 -7.87 -11.86 -17.34
CA SER A 157 -6.59 -11.65 -17.99
C SER A 157 -5.91 -13.00 -18.23
N GLU A 158 -5.78 -13.39 -19.49
CA GLU A 158 -5.10 -14.63 -19.89
C GLU A 158 -3.62 -14.62 -19.42
N ALA A 159 -3.09 -15.80 -19.11
CA ALA A 159 -1.75 -15.96 -18.53
C ALA A 159 -0.61 -15.80 -19.55
#